data_AF-D2JL25-F1
#
_entry.id   AF-D2JL25-F1
#
_cell.length_a   1.000
_cell.length_b   1.000
_cell.length_c   1.000
_cell.angle_alpha   90.00
_cell.angle_beta   90.00
_cell.angle_gamma   90.00
#
_symmetry.space_group_name_H-M   'P 1'
#
loop_
_entity.id
_entity.type
_entity.pdbx_description
1 polymer ?
#
loop_
_entity_poly.entity_id
_entity_poly.type
_entity_poly.pdbx_seq_one_letter_code
_entity_poly.pdbx_strand_id
1 'polypeptide(L)'
;MKTIKMVADELNVTKQTIVNNAKNLNISFKKENGINYINDNDCLKIIEKITKKERTMQNKESIKKERFNENTAEFEKHIYNNSNGFESLKTKVNELEKQIEIFETRAKNDEKYIENLTKQLDQQNSNVNTLNKLLENQQILALESNKKIQKLENQLEEERQLNYSFDTATNDRQSINPQEETFTEEYQNSNQQQKKIQPIEAELNHKGITKAKKDDSSNEDVLKRDDKLSEEIESGPEDREVETPKKGFWSRLFGS
;
A
#
# COMPACT_ATOMS: atom_id res chain seq x y z
N MET A 1 2.51 -4.46 43.65
CA MET A 1 1.72 -5.47 42.92
C MET A 1 2.30 -5.61 41.52
N LYS A 2 2.63 -6.82 41.09
CA LYS A 2 3.18 -7.10 39.76
C LYS A 2 2.16 -7.83 38.89
N THR A 3 2.20 -7.61 37.59
CA THR A 3 1.37 -8.40 36.65
C THR A 3 2.00 -9.77 36.43
N ILE A 4 1.18 -10.77 36.07
CA ILE A 4 1.68 -12.10 35.69
C ILE A 4 2.73 -12.00 34.57
N LYS A 5 2.53 -11.08 33.61
CA LYS A 5 3.47 -10.86 32.51
C LYS A 5 4.83 -10.39 33.03
N MET A 6 4.86 -9.38 33.90
CA MET A 6 6.12 -8.86 34.45
C MET A 6 6.92 -9.92 35.21
N VAL A 7 6.25 -10.74 36.03
CA VAL A 7 6.93 -11.80 36.79
C VAL A 7 7.45 -12.92 35.87
N ALA A 8 6.70 -13.23 34.81
CA ALA A 8 7.12 -14.21 33.81
C ALA A 8 8.36 -13.74 33.04
N ASP A 9 8.36 -12.48 32.61
CA ASP A 9 9.47 -11.86 31.89
C ASP A 9 10.72 -11.74 32.78
N GLU A 10 10.58 -11.34 34.05
CA GLU A 10 11.69 -11.26 35.03
C GLU A 10 12.36 -12.62 35.30
N LEU A 11 11.60 -13.70 35.32
CA LEU A 11 12.09 -15.05 35.58
C LEU A 11 12.44 -15.84 34.31
N ASN A 12 12.26 -15.24 33.13
CA ASN A 12 12.41 -15.90 31.83
C ASN A 12 11.61 -17.21 31.72
N VAL A 13 10.38 -17.21 32.26
CA VAL A 13 9.45 -18.35 32.22
C VAL A 13 8.15 -17.97 31.55
N THR A 14 7.36 -18.96 31.12
CA THR A 14 6.03 -18.67 30.57
C THR A 14 5.07 -18.16 31.64
N LYS A 15 4.09 -17.34 31.23
CA LYS A 15 2.98 -16.89 32.10
C LYS A 15 2.27 -18.09 32.76
N GLN A 16 2.15 -19.20 32.04
CA GLN A 16 1.53 -20.43 32.54
C GLN A 16 2.32 -21.05 33.71
N THR A 17 3.66 -20.97 33.67
CA THR A 17 4.53 -21.42 34.77
C THR A 17 4.24 -20.64 36.05
N ILE A 18 4.04 -19.33 35.95
CA ILE A 18 3.64 -18.48 37.09
C ILE A 18 2.26 -18.89 37.62
N VAL A 19 1.28 -19.09 36.73
CA VAL A 19 -0.08 -19.51 37.10
C VAL A 19 -0.11 -20.87 37.81
N ASN A 20 0.63 -21.86 37.30
CA ASN A 20 0.69 -23.19 37.90
C ASN A 20 1.35 -23.16 39.29
N ASN A 21 2.43 -22.40 39.47
CA ASN A 21 3.07 -22.28 40.77
C ASN A 21 2.21 -21.50 41.77
N ALA A 22 1.49 -20.48 41.32
CA ALA A 22 0.52 -19.75 42.15
C ALA A 22 -0.62 -20.67 42.63
N LYS A 23 -1.21 -21.47 41.74
CA LYS A 23 -2.22 -22.50 42.10
C LYS A 23 -1.69 -23.47 43.15
N ASN A 24 -0.47 -23.97 42.95
CA ASN A 24 0.19 -24.88 43.90
C ASN A 24 0.58 -24.24 45.24
N LEU A 25 0.54 -22.92 45.34
CA LEU A 25 0.79 -22.17 46.58
C LEU A 25 -0.49 -21.56 47.16
N ASN A 26 -1.65 -21.89 46.58
CA ASN A 26 -2.96 -21.34 46.92
C ASN A 26 -3.00 -19.80 46.91
N ILE A 27 -2.30 -19.19 45.94
CA ILE A 27 -2.24 -17.74 45.75
C ILE A 27 -3.32 -17.32 44.76
N SER A 28 -4.18 -16.38 45.19
CA SER A 28 -5.20 -15.77 44.33
C SER A 28 -4.67 -14.54 43.58
N PHE A 29 -5.19 -14.30 42.38
CA PHE A 29 -4.91 -13.09 41.61
C PHE A 29 -5.97 -12.02 41.84
N LYS A 30 -5.57 -10.76 41.91
CA LYS A 30 -6.52 -9.63 41.80
C LYS A 30 -6.68 -9.26 40.34
N LYS A 31 -7.92 -9.12 39.88
CA LYS A 31 -8.23 -8.77 38.49
C LYS A 31 -8.64 -7.30 38.42
N GLU A 32 -7.86 -6.49 37.74
CA GLU A 32 -8.16 -5.08 37.46
C GLU A 32 -8.05 -4.87 35.95
N ASN A 33 -9.08 -4.30 35.32
CA ASN A 33 -9.12 -4.00 33.87
C ASN A 33 -8.76 -5.18 32.97
N GLY A 34 -9.17 -6.40 33.34
CA GLY A 34 -8.87 -7.62 32.58
C GLY A 34 -7.45 -8.16 32.76
N ILE A 35 -6.61 -7.51 33.57
CA ILE A 35 -5.23 -7.91 33.86
C ILE A 35 -5.16 -8.53 35.26
N ASN A 36 -4.43 -9.64 35.38
CA ASN A 36 -4.21 -10.33 36.65
C ASN A 36 -2.94 -9.81 37.34
N TYR A 37 -3.11 -9.39 38.59
CA TYR A 37 -2.06 -8.88 39.47
C TYR A 37 -1.81 -9.83 40.65
N ILE A 38 -0.55 -9.88 41.08
CA ILE A 38 -0.06 -10.64 42.22
C ILE A 38 0.48 -9.65 43.25
N ASN A 39 0.19 -9.89 44.53
CA ASN A 39 0.79 -9.12 45.62
C ASN A 39 2.30 -9.36 45.68
N ASP A 40 3.08 -8.39 46.14
CA ASP A 40 4.55 -8.51 46.10
C ASP A 40 5.07 -9.64 47.02
N ASN A 41 4.44 -9.85 48.18
CA ASN A 41 4.74 -10.98 49.07
C ASN A 41 4.46 -12.35 48.40
N ASP A 42 3.37 -12.44 47.64
CA ASP A 42 2.99 -13.67 46.95
C ASP A 42 3.88 -13.91 45.71
N CYS A 43 4.34 -12.84 45.05
CA CYS A 43 5.36 -12.94 43.99
C CYS A 43 6.64 -13.56 44.52
N LEU A 44 7.13 -13.13 45.68
CA LEU A 44 8.37 -13.66 46.28
C LEU A 44 8.29 -15.16 46.55
N LYS A 45 7.16 -15.65 47.07
CA LYS A 45 6.94 -17.09 47.29
C LYS A 45 7.01 -17.90 45.99
N ILE A 46 6.46 -17.35 44.90
CA ILE A 46 6.50 -17.99 43.58
C ILE A 46 7.93 -18.01 43.04
N ILE A 47 8.65 -16.89 43.13
CA ILE A 47 10.05 -16.75 42.70
C ILE A 47 10.95 -17.74 43.45
N GLU A 48 10.82 -17.83 44.77
CA GLU A 48 11.58 -18.79 45.58
C GLU A 48 11.34 -20.24 45.16
N LYS A 49 10.10 -20.60 44.86
CA LYS A 49 9.75 -21.97 44.45
C LYS A 49 10.33 -22.32 43.09
N ILE A 50 10.32 -21.37 42.15
CA ILE A 50 10.88 -21.56 40.80
C ILE A 50 12.40 -21.69 40.89
N THR A 51 13.08 -20.78 41.59
CA THR A 51 14.54 -20.79 41.75
C THR A 51 15.06 -21.98 42.56
N LYS A 52 14.35 -22.43 43.62
CA LYS A 52 14.69 -23.66 44.35
C LYS A 52 14.64 -24.90 43.44
N LYS A 53 13.62 -25.01 42.57
CA LYS A 53 13.52 -26.10 41.60
C LYS A 53 14.67 -26.09 40.60
N GLU A 54 15.03 -24.92 40.08
CA GLU A 54 16.16 -24.76 39.16
C GLU A 54 17.48 -25.21 39.77
N ARG A 55 17.77 -24.80 41.01
CA ARG A 55 18.97 -25.26 41.75
C ARG A 55 18.99 -26.78 41.98
N THR A 56 17.84 -27.40 42.27
CA THR A 56 17.78 -28.87 42.44
C THR A 56 18.00 -29.62 41.13
N MET A 57 17.61 -29.05 39.99
CA MET A 57 17.86 -29.65 38.68
C MET A 57 19.34 -29.55 38.30
N GLN A 58 19.94 -28.37 38.48
CA GLN A 58 21.36 -28.16 38.24
C GLN A 58 22.25 -29.02 39.15
N ASN A 59 21.89 -29.18 40.44
CA ASN A 59 22.66 -30.03 41.36
C ASN A 59 22.54 -31.53 41.04
N LYS A 60 21.39 -32.00 40.56
CA LYS A 60 21.26 -33.39 40.06
C LYS A 60 22.09 -33.64 38.81
N GLU A 61 22.28 -32.61 37.99
CA GLU A 61 23.08 -32.67 36.77
C GLU A 61 24.59 -32.61 37.07
N SER A 62 25.01 -31.88 38.10
CA SER A 62 26.39 -31.89 38.59
C SER A 62 26.74 -33.19 39.35
N ILE A 63 25.84 -33.72 40.18
CA ILE A 63 26.07 -35.00 40.91
C ILE A 63 26.22 -36.18 39.94
N LYS A 64 25.55 -36.16 38.78
CA LYS A 64 25.74 -37.17 37.72
C LYS A 64 27.13 -37.12 37.08
N LYS A 65 27.85 -36.00 37.14
CA LYS A 65 29.23 -35.90 36.62
C LYS A 65 30.28 -36.42 37.60
N GLU A 66 29.96 -36.54 38.89
CA GLU A 66 30.95 -36.81 39.95
C GLU A 66 30.96 -38.27 40.45
N ARG A 67 30.06 -39.15 39.98
CA ARG A 67 30.00 -40.58 40.39
C ARG A 67 30.28 -41.59 39.25
N PHE A 68 31.33 -41.37 38.47
CA PHE A 68 31.82 -42.38 37.51
C PHE A 68 33.01 -43.17 38.07
N ASN A 69 32.81 -43.86 39.19
CA ASN A 69 33.65 -44.99 39.56
C ASN A 69 32.72 -46.09 40.09
N GLU A 70 32.90 -47.28 39.51
CA GLU A 70 32.27 -48.57 39.82
C GLU A 70 31.18 -49.05 38.84
N ASN A 71 31.49 -50.20 38.23
CA ASN A 71 30.68 -51.12 37.41
C ASN A 71 30.70 -50.95 35.88
N THR A 72 31.85 -51.32 35.31
CA THR A 72 32.16 -51.38 33.87
C THR A 72 31.28 -52.35 33.05
N ALA A 73 30.66 -53.35 33.67
CA ALA A 73 29.88 -54.38 32.96
C ALA A 73 28.45 -53.95 32.55
N GLU A 74 27.83 -52.98 33.25
CA GLU A 74 26.54 -52.42 32.84
C GLU A 74 26.69 -51.31 31.79
N PHE A 75 27.86 -50.64 31.78
CA PHE A 75 28.21 -49.56 30.85
C PHE A 75 28.35 -50.07 29.41
N GLU A 76 28.96 -51.24 29.20
CA GLU A 76 29.12 -51.83 27.85
C GLU A 76 27.78 -52.18 27.18
N LYS A 77 26.78 -52.59 27.96
CA LYS A 77 25.43 -52.90 27.44
C LYS A 77 24.64 -51.65 27.06
N HIS A 78 24.95 -50.50 27.65
CA HIS A 78 24.35 -49.20 27.31
C HIS A 78 25.00 -48.54 26.07
N ILE A 79 26.27 -48.83 25.76
CA ILE A 79 26.96 -48.29 24.57
C ILE A 79 26.36 -48.87 23.28
N TYR A 80 26.07 -50.18 23.24
CA TYR A 80 25.60 -50.84 22.02
C TYR A 80 24.17 -50.42 21.62
N ASN A 81 23.31 -50.11 22.59
CA ASN A 81 21.97 -49.57 22.33
C ASN A 81 21.97 -48.07 21.95
N ASN A 82 23.00 -47.31 22.34
CA ASN A 82 23.15 -45.89 22.01
C ASN A 82 23.66 -45.67 20.56
N SER A 83 24.45 -46.60 20.04
CA SER A 83 24.97 -46.54 18.65
C SER A 83 23.86 -46.50 17.59
N ASN A 84 22.79 -47.28 17.78
CA ASN A 84 21.63 -47.29 16.87
C ASN A 84 20.84 -45.97 16.92
N GLY A 85 20.80 -45.32 18.09
CA GLY A 85 20.22 -43.99 18.25
C GLY A 85 21.02 -42.92 17.50
N PHE A 86 22.36 -43.00 17.55
CA PHE A 86 23.26 -42.07 16.87
C PHE A 86 23.13 -42.10 15.34
N GLU A 87 23.08 -43.28 14.71
CA GLU A 87 22.84 -43.38 13.27
C GLU A 87 21.45 -42.88 12.86
N SER A 88 20.42 -43.16 13.68
CA SER A 88 19.07 -42.65 13.44
C SER A 88 18.99 -41.11 13.56
N LEU A 89 19.79 -40.52 14.44
CA LEU A 89 19.88 -39.06 14.58
C LEU A 89 20.64 -38.45 13.40
N LYS A 90 21.74 -39.07 12.98
CA LYS A 90 22.53 -38.62 11.83
C LYS A 90 21.71 -38.64 10.54
N THR A 91 20.91 -39.67 10.31
CA THR A 91 19.99 -39.73 9.16
C THR A 91 18.91 -38.66 9.22
N LYS A 92 18.32 -38.40 10.38
CA LYS A 92 17.37 -37.29 10.59
C LYS A 92 18.00 -35.91 10.35
N VAL A 93 19.23 -35.70 10.81
CA VAL A 93 19.95 -34.44 10.57
C VAL A 93 20.13 -34.21 9.07
N ASN A 94 20.61 -35.22 8.33
CA ASN A 94 20.78 -35.12 6.88
C ASN A 94 19.44 -34.88 6.15
N GLU A 95 18.33 -35.44 6.63
CA GLU A 95 17.01 -35.20 6.07
C GLU A 95 16.55 -33.76 6.32
N LEU A 96 16.76 -33.24 7.54
CA LEU A 96 16.46 -31.85 7.88
C LEU A 96 17.31 -30.87 7.05
N GLU A 97 18.59 -31.17 6.83
CA GLU A 97 19.47 -30.37 5.96
C GLU A 97 18.91 -30.28 4.53
N LYS A 98 18.45 -31.39 3.95
CA LYS A 98 17.80 -31.39 2.63
C LYS A 98 16.50 -30.59 2.63
N GLN A 99 15.70 -30.67 3.70
CA GLN A 99 14.48 -29.87 3.81
C GLN A 99 14.81 -28.37 3.85
N ILE A 100 15.85 -27.98 4.59
CA ILE A 100 16.31 -26.59 4.66
C ILE A 100 16.72 -26.09 3.26
N GLU A 101 17.50 -26.87 2.50
CA GLU A 101 17.90 -26.52 1.14
C GLU A 101 16.69 -26.32 0.20
N ILE A 102 15.67 -27.18 0.29
CA ILE A 102 14.42 -27.04 -0.47
C ILE A 102 13.68 -25.74 -0.07
N PHE A 103 13.63 -25.42 1.22
CA PHE A 103 12.99 -24.18 1.67
C PHE A 103 13.77 -22.94 1.24
N GLU A 104 15.09 -22.96 1.25
CA GLU A 104 15.92 -21.85 0.78
C GLU A 104 15.73 -21.58 -0.72
N THR A 105 15.71 -22.64 -1.55
CA THR A 105 15.48 -22.49 -2.98
C THR A 105 14.07 -22.00 -3.29
N ARG A 106 13.05 -22.48 -2.56
CA ARG A 106 11.68 -21.95 -2.66
C ARG A 106 11.62 -20.48 -2.27
N ALA A 107 12.22 -20.09 -1.14
CA ALA A 107 12.21 -18.72 -0.65
C ALA A 107 12.83 -17.75 -1.67
N LYS A 108 13.96 -18.12 -2.29
CA LYS A 108 14.61 -17.32 -3.35
C LYS A 108 13.72 -17.17 -4.59
N ASN A 109 13.00 -18.22 -4.98
CA ASN A 109 12.08 -18.17 -6.11
C ASN A 109 10.87 -17.29 -5.81
N ASP A 110 10.29 -17.41 -4.61
CA ASP A 110 9.17 -16.59 -4.15
C ASP A 110 9.58 -15.11 -4.06
N GLU A 111 10.78 -14.82 -3.55
CA GLU A 111 11.36 -13.46 -3.50
C GLU A 111 11.46 -12.85 -4.90
N LYS A 112 12.00 -13.60 -5.88
CA LYS A 112 12.07 -13.15 -7.28
C LYS A 112 10.68 -12.91 -7.90
N TYR A 113 9.70 -13.74 -7.56
CA TYR A 113 8.32 -13.57 -8.01
C TYR A 113 7.68 -12.30 -7.43
N ILE A 114 7.85 -12.06 -6.13
CA ILE A 114 7.39 -10.84 -5.44
C ILE A 114 8.06 -9.59 -6.02
N GLU A 115 9.36 -9.65 -6.30
CA GLU A 115 10.10 -8.54 -6.92
C GLU A 115 9.51 -8.20 -8.30
N ASN A 116 9.19 -9.21 -9.11
CA ASN A 116 8.55 -9.00 -10.41
C ASN A 116 7.18 -8.32 -10.29
N LEU A 117 6.33 -8.80 -9.37
CA LEU A 117 5.02 -8.21 -9.13
C LEU A 117 5.13 -6.77 -8.63
N THR A 118 6.09 -6.49 -7.75
CA THR A 118 6.37 -5.13 -7.27
C THR A 118 6.73 -4.20 -8.43
N LYS A 119 7.64 -4.62 -9.33
CA LYS A 119 8.01 -3.86 -10.53
C LYS A 119 6.81 -3.58 -11.44
N GLN A 120 5.92 -4.55 -11.63
CA GLN A 120 4.70 -4.35 -12.43
C GLN A 120 3.76 -3.33 -11.77
N LEU A 121 3.59 -3.40 -10.45
CA LEU A 121 2.74 -2.48 -9.70
C LEU A 121 3.29 -1.04 -9.77
N ASP A 122 4.60 -0.87 -9.60
CA ASP A 122 5.25 0.44 -9.71
C ASP A 122 5.08 1.04 -11.11
N GLN A 123 5.21 0.22 -12.16
CA GLN A 123 4.97 0.65 -13.53
C GLN A 123 3.50 1.09 -13.74
N GLN A 124 2.54 0.32 -13.23
CA GLN A 124 1.12 0.67 -13.31
C GLN A 124 0.83 1.98 -12.57
N ASN A 125 1.37 2.16 -11.37
CA ASN A 125 1.24 3.39 -10.59
C ASN A 125 1.82 4.60 -11.32
N SER A 126 3.00 4.45 -11.95
CA SER A 126 3.61 5.50 -12.77
C SER A 126 2.73 5.88 -13.97
N ASN A 127 2.14 4.89 -14.65
CA ASN A 127 1.23 5.12 -15.76
C ASN A 127 -0.03 5.87 -15.31
N VAL A 128 -0.64 5.46 -14.20
CA VAL A 128 -1.81 6.14 -13.62
C VAL A 128 -1.47 7.59 -13.26
N ASN A 129 -0.33 7.85 -12.66
CA ASN A 129 0.11 9.21 -12.34
C ASN A 129 0.29 10.07 -13.58
N THR A 130 0.86 9.49 -14.66
CA THR A 130 1.02 10.19 -15.93
C THR A 130 -0.32 10.53 -16.57
N LEU A 131 -1.26 9.57 -16.58
CA LEU A 131 -2.61 9.78 -17.09
C LEU A 131 -3.39 10.82 -16.27
N ASN A 132 -3.24 10.81 -14.94
CA ASN A 132 -3.87 11.79 -14.06
C ASN A 132 -3.37 13.21 -14.36
N LYS A 133 -2.06 13.42 -14.55
CA LYS A 133 -1.50 14.72 -14.94
C LYS A 133 -2.02 15.19 -16.30
N LEU A 134 -2.13 14.27 -17.27
CA LEU A 134 -2.68 14.60 -18.58
C LEU A 134 -4.14 15.02 -18.48
N LEU A 135 -4.94 14.29 -17.69
CA LEU A 135 -6.34 14.61 -17.46
C LEU A 135 -6.51 15.96 -16.77
N GLU A 136 -5.71 16.23 -15.74
CA GLU A 136 -5.69 17.52 -15.04
C GLU A 136 -5.37 18.67 -16.01
N ASN A 137 -4.33 18.52 -16.83
CA ASN A 137 -3.98 19.50 -17.85
C ASN A 137 -5.11 19.75 -18.86
N GLN A 138 -5.78 18.69 -19.32
CA GLN A 138 -6.93 18.82 -20.22
C GLN A 138 -8.09 19.56 -19.56
N GLN A 139 -8.37 19.30 -18.28
CA GLN A 139 -9.40 20.00 -17.52
C GLN A 139 -9.08 21.49 -17.37
N ILE A 140 -7.83 21.83 -17.03
CA ILE A 140 -7.37 23.21 -16.93
C ILE A 140 -7.55 23.94 -18.28
N LEU A 141 -7.08 23.34 -19.37
CA LEU A 141 -7.21 23.92 -20.71
C LEU A 141 -8.68 24.11 -21.12
N ALA A 142 -9.56 23.16 -20.82
CA ALA A 142 -10.99 23.30 -21.10
C ALA A 142 -11.61 24.46 -20.32
N LEU A 143 -11.27 24.60 -19.04
CA LEU A 143 -11.75 25.69 -18.19
C LEU A 143 -11.25 27.06 -18.69
N GLU A 144 -9.98 27.17 -19.06
CA GLU A 144 -9.39 28.39 -19.61
C GLU A 144 -9.99 28.76 -20.98
N SER A 145 -10.17 27.77 -21.86
CA SER A 145 -10.84 27.95 -23.15
C SER A 145 -12.27 28.44 -22.97
N ASN A 146 -13.05 27.82 -22.09
CA ASN A 146 -14.42 28.23 -21.80
C ASN A 146 -14.49 29.67 -21.26
N LYS A 147 -13.57 30.05 -20.37
CA LYS A 147 -13.45 31.44 -19.91
C LYS A 147 -13.15 32.41 -21.05
N LYS A 148 -12.31 32.01 -22.02
CA LYS A 148 -12.00 32.84 -23.20
C LYS A 148 -13.20 32.96 -24.13
N ILE A 149 -13.92 31.87 -24.37
CA ILE A 149 -15.15 31.84 -25.17
C ILE A 149 -16.17 32.80 -24.59
N GLN A 150 -16.45 32.73 -23.28
CA GLN A 150 -17.38 33.65 -22.61
C GLN A 150 -17.01 35.13 -22.81
N LYS A 151 -15.71 35.47 -22.75
CA LYS A 151 -15.26 36.85 -23.01
C LYS A 151 -15.53 37.27 -24.45
N LEU A 152 -15.25 36.39 -25.42
CA LEU A 152 -15.47 36.67 -26.83
C LEU A 152 -16.96 36.76 -27.17
N GLU A 153 -17.79 35.91 -26.56
CA GLU A 153 -19.25 35.95 -26.70
C GLU A 153 -19.82 37.27 -26.17
N ASN A 154 -19.35 37.73 -25.01
CA ASN A 154 -19.76 39.02 -24.46
C ASN A 154 -19.35 40.19 -25.37
N GLN A 155 -18.11 40.18 -25.87
CA GLN A 155 -17.65 41.20 -26.82
C GLN A 155 -18.47 41.19 -28.12
N LEU A 156 -18.76 40.00 -28.67
CA LEU A 156 -19.56 39.88 -29.87
C LEU A 156 -21.00 40.40 -29.65
N GLU A 157 -21.57 40.14 -28.48
CA GLU A 157 -22.89 40.66 -28.12
C GLU A 157 -22.86 42.19 -27.98
N GLU A 158 -21.86 42.77 -27.31
CA GLU A 158 -21.67 44.23 -27.24
C GLU A 158 -21.57 44.87 -28.64
N GLU A 159 -20.78 44.30 -29.53
CA GLU A 159 -20.65 44.76 -30.94
C GLU A 159 -21.99 44.67 -31.68
N ARG A 160 -22.77 43.60 -31.49
CA ARG A 160 -24.13 43.49 -32.08
C ARG A 160 -25.07 44.57 -31.57
N GLN A 161 -25.05 44.83 -30.27
CA GLN A 161 -25.88 45.87 -29.65
C GLN A 161 -25.49 47.28 -30.14
N LEU A 162 -24.19 47.56 -30.30
CA LEU A 162 -23.70 48.83 -30.83
C LEU A 162 -24.06 49.05 -32.31
N ASN A 163 -23.92 48.03 -33.15
CA ASN A 163 -24.28 48.13 -34.57
C ASN A 163 -25.80 48.34 -34.77
N TYR A 164 -26.64 47.68 -33.98
CA TYR A 164 -28.10 47.90 -34.02
C TYR A 164 -28.52 49.31 -33.56
N SER A 165 -27.77 49.92 -32.64
CA SER A 165 -27.99 51.29 -32.16
C SER A 165 -27.66 52.36 -33.23
N PHE A 166 -26.70 52.09 -34.12
CA PHE A 166 -26.34 53.02 -35.20
C PHE A 166 -27.39 53.06 -36.32
N ASP A 167 -28.02 51.93 -36.63
CA ASP A 167 -29.08 51.86 -37.65
C ASP A 167 -30.39 52.49 -37.19
N THR A 168 -30.67 52.53 -35.88
CA THR A 168 -31.89 53.18 -35.37
C THR A 168 -31.76 54.71 -35.25
N ALA A 169 -30.57 55.23 -34.95
CA ALA A 169 -30.35 56.68 -34.82
C ALA A 169 -30.37 57.47 -36.15
N THR A 170 -30.23 56.81 -37.29
CA THR A 170 -30.37 57.45 -38.61
C THR A 170 -31.80 57.41 -39.17
N ASN A 171 -32.69 56.63 -38.55
CA ASN A 171 -34.08 56.47 -38.99
C ASN A 171 -35.06 57.51 -38.40
N ASP A 172 -34.60 58.42 -37.53
CA ASP A 172 -35.42 59.52 -36.99
C ASP A 172 -35.71 60.65 -38.00
N ARG A 173 -35.36 60.47 -39.28
CA ARG A 173 -35.79 61.35 -40.37
C ARG A 173 -36.27 60.55 -41.59
N GLN A 174 -37.42 59.90 -41.47
CA GLN A 174 -38.53 59.97 -42.43
C GLN A 174 -39.58 58.91 -42.09
N SER A 175 -40.67 59.37 -41.47
CA SER A 175 -41.92 58.59 -41.37
C SER A 175 -42.55 58.48 -42.76
N ILE A 176 -42.34 57.38 -43.49
CA ILE A 176 -43.22 57.01 -44.61
C ILE A 176 -43.45 55.50 -44.60
N ASN A 177 -44.63 55.13 -44.10
CA ASN A 177 -45.47 53.98 -44.43
C ASN A 177 -44.93 52.54 -44.16
N PRO A 178 -45.52 51.77 -43.24
CA PRO A 178 -45.25 50.34 -43.14
C PRO A 178 -46.09 49.59 -44.18
N GLN A 179 -45.46 49.15 -45.28
CA GLN A 179 -45.89 47.91 -45.92
C GLN A 179 -44.91 46.83 -45.49
N GLU A 180 -45.38 46.01 -44.55
CA GLU A 180 -44.80 44.71 -44.24
C GLU A 180 -44.86 43.85 -45.51
N GLU A 181 -43.76 43.75 -46.26
CA GLU A 181 -43.55 42.62 -47.16
C GLU A 181 -43.07 41.44 -46.32
N THR A 182 -43.99 40.53 -46.03
CA THR A 182 -43.69 39.19 -45.54
C THR A 182 -42.90 38.43 -46.60
N PHE A 183 -41.57 38.55 -46.58
CA PHE A 183 -40.70 37.56 -47.22
C PHE A 183 -40.60 36.35 -46.29
N THR A 184 -41.45 35.37 -46.55
CA THR A 184 -41.20 33.98 -46.16
C THR A 184 -39.97 33.48 -46.90
N GLU A 185 -38.83 33.46 -46.23
CA GLU A 185 -37.71 32.59 -46.61
C GLU A 185 -37.57 31.53 -45.51
N GLU A 186 -38.00 30.31 -45.84
CA GLU A 186 -37.87 29.13 -44.99
C GLU A 186 -36.39 28.87 -44.68
N TYR A 187 -35.96 29.11 -43.44
CA TYR A 187 -34.78 28.44 -42.90
C TYR A 187 -35.26 27.22 -42.10
N GLN A 188 -35.25 26.06 -42.76
CA GLN A 188 -35.51 24.76 -42.16
C GLN A 188 -34.43 24.46 -41.10
N ASN A 189 -34.74 24.75 -39.83
CA ASN A 189 -33.93 24.36 -38.69
C ASN A 189 -34.06 22.84 -38.47
N SER A 190 -33.17 22.10 -39.12
CA SER A 190 -32.95 20.69 -38.85
C SER A 190 -31.89 20.56 -37.76
N ASN A 191 -32.28 20.51 -36.48
CA ASN A 191 -31.81 19.46 -35.57
C ASN A 191 -32.50 19.47 -34.21
N GLN A 192 -32.97 18.28 -33.87
CA GLN A 192 -33.71 17.82 -32.72
C GLN A 192 -33.14 18.24 -31.36
N GLN A 193 -34.05 18.81 -30.57
CA GLN A 193 -34.18 18.74 -29.12
C GLN A 193 -33.25 17.73 -28.40
N GLN A 194 -32.26 18.24 -27.66
CA GLN A 194 -31.82 17.59 -26.42
C GLN A 194 -32.57 18.24 -25.25
N LYS A 195 -33.29 17.39 -24.51
CA LYS A 195 -34.15 17.76 -23.39
C LYS A 195 -33.36 18.50 -22.31
N LYS A 196 -33.84 19.69 -21.98
CA LYS A 196 -33.50 20.46 -20.78
C LYS A 196 -33.99 19.67 -19.54
N ILE A 197 -33.09 18.98 -18.85
CA ILE A 197 -33.39 18.50 -17.49
C ILE A 197 -33.22 19.71 -16.56
N GLN A 198 -34.33 20.12 -15.95
CA GLN A 198 -34.34 21.15 -14.90
C GLN A 198 -33.70 20.59 -13.62
N PRO A 199 -32.94 21.39 -12.85
CA PRO A 199 -32.42 20.97 -11.56
C PRO A 199 -33.56 20.86 -10.54
N ILE A 200 -33.66 19.70 -9.88
CA ILE A 200 -34.51 19.51 -8.70
C ILE A 200 -33.80 20.16 -7.52
N GLU A 201 -34.37 21.26 -7.03
CA GLU A 201 -34.06 21.81 -5.72
C GLU A 201 -34.59 20.85 -4.65
N ALA A 202 -33.70 20.08 -4.02
CA ALA A 202 -33.99 19.34 -2.80
C ALA A 202 -32.94 19.68 -1.76
N GLU A 203 -33.40 20.38 -0.72
CA GLU A 203 -32.69 20.73 0.50
C GLU A 203 -32.00 19.50 1.12
N LEU A 204 -30.67 19.54 1.30
CA LEU A 204 -30.00 18.77 2.33
C LEU A 204 -28.98 19.66 3.05
N ASN A 205 -29.46 20.21 4.17
CA ASN A 205 -28.68 20.83 5.21
C ASN A 205 -27.60 19.88 5.74
N HIS A 206 -26.32 20.27 5.63
CA HIS A 206 -25.30 19.81 6.58
C HIS A 206 -24.48 20.99 7.10
N LYS A 207 -24.78 21.34 8.34
CA LYS A 207 -24.06 22.27 9.20
C LYS A 207 -22.96 21.50 9.94
N GLY A 208 -21.74 22.03 9.93
CA GLY A 208 -20.59 21.60 10.73
C GLY A 208 -19.54 20.83 9.91
N ILE A 209 -18.22 21.06 9.99
CA ILE A 209 -17.37 21.58 11.07
C ILE A 209 -16.12 22.26 10.45
N THR A 210 -15.54 23.14 11.25
CA THR A 210 -14.49 24.14 11.05
C THR A 210 -13.09 23.69 10.59
N LYS A 211 -12.45 24.63 9.87
CA LYS A 211 -11.01 24.89 9.68
C LYS A 211 -10.04 24.21 10.67
N ALA A 212 -8.99 23.59 10.11
CA ALA A 212 -7.66 23.51 10.71
C ALA A 212 -6.61 24.01 9.68
N LYS A 213 -5.53 24.59 10.20
CA LYS A 213 -4.70 25.64 9.59
C LYS A 213 -3.68 25.15 8.56
N LYS A 214 -3.30 26.07 7.67
CA LYS A 214 -1.99 26.15 7.00
C LYS A 214 -0.90 26.38 8.05
N ASP A 215 0.26 25.77 7.85
CA ASP A 215 1.54 26.37 8.23
C ASP A 215 2.49 26.30 7.03
N ASP A 216 3.18 27.44 6.84
CA ASP A 216 4.18 27.72 5.82
C ASP A 216 5.49 26.96 6.06
N SER A 217 6.19 26.60 4.98
CA SER A 217 7.62 26.90 4.91
C SER A 217 8.12 26.90 3.46
N SER A 218 8.59 28.06 3.05
CA SER A 218 9.44 28.36 1.90
C SER A 218 10.68 27.46 1.81
N ASN A 219 11.16 27.20 0.60
CA ASN A 219 12.50 27.63 0.16
C ASN A 219 12.69 27.41 -1.35
N GLU A 220 13.21 28.45 -1.98
CA GLU A 220 13.73 28.45 -3.35
C GLU A 220 14.96 27.54 -3.51
N ASP A 221 15.19 27.19 -4.77
CA ASP A 221 16.47 27.28 -5.47
C ASP A 221 17.07 25.97 -6.04
N VAL A 222 17.60 26.16 -7.23
CA VAL A 222 18.59 25.36 -7.97
C VAL A 222 18.07 24.22 -8.84
N LEU A 223 17.66 24.62 -10.06
CA LEU A 223 17.90 23.85 -11.28
C LEU A 223 19.41 23.70 -11.52
N LYS A 224 19.94 22.48 -11.53
CA LYS A 224 21.21 22.15 -12.20
C LYS A 224 20.96 21.15 -13.31
N ARG A 225 21.19 21.64 -14.54
CA ARG A 225 21.45 20.84 -15.72
C ARG A 225 22.83 20.20 -15.55
N ASP A 226 22.94 18.93 -15.87
CA ASP A 226 24.21 18.33 -16.28
C ASP A 226 24.04 17.78 -17.70
N ASP A 227 24.79 18.41 -18.60
CA ASP A 227 25.05 18.00 -19.97
C ASP A 227 26.12 16.89 -20.02
N LYS A 228 26.11 16.13 -21.13
CA LYS A 228 27.10 15.15 -21.63
C LYS A 228 26.92 13.70 -21.11
N LEU A 229 26.95 12.66 -21.94
CA LEU A 229 27.77 12.42 -23.14
C LEU A 229 26.99 11.62 -24.20
N SER A 230 27.22 12.00 -25.45
CA SER A 230 26.94 11.27 -26.69
C SER A 230 28.00 10.19 -26.95
N GLU A 231 27.58 8.98 -27.28
CA GLU A 231 28.39 7.98 -28.00
C GLU A 231 27.64 7.52 -29.26
N GLU A 232 28.09 8.10 -30.36
CA GLU A 232 28.39 7.50 -31.66
C GLU A 232 27.72 6.15 -32.02
N ILE A 233 26.84 6.22 -33.03
CA ILE A 233 26.29 5.06 -33.73
C ILE A 233 27.35 4.58 -34.73
N GLU A 234 28.01 3.45 -34.45
CA GLU A 234 28.83 2.76 -35.44
C GLU A 234 27.92 1.90 -36.33
N SER A 235 27.81 2.27 -37.61
CA SER A 235 27.10 1.51 -38.63
C SER A 235 28.05 0.52 -39.31
N GLY A 236 27.77 -0.78 -39.19
CA GLY A 236 28.41 -1.85 -39.96
C GLY A 236 27.42 -3.01 -40.20
N PRO A 237 27.46 -3.68 -41.38
CA PRO A 237 26.35 -4.49 -41.87
C PRO A 237 26.37 -5.87 -41.23
N GLU A 238 25.30 -6.24 -40.53
CA GLU A 238 25.12 -7.59 -40.04
C GLU A 238 23.85 -8.18 -40.66
N ASP A 239 24.06 -9.09 -41.61
CA ASP A 239 23.04 -9.97 -42.19
C ASP A 239 22.24 -10.63 -41.07
N ARG A 240 21.00 -10.19 -40.86
CA ARG A 240 20.03 -10.91 -40.04
C ARG A 240 18.71 -10.97 -40.77
N GLU A 241 18.29 -12.21 -40.96
CA GLU A 241 17.07 -12.68 -41.60
C GLU A 241 15.84 -11.85 -41.19
N VAL A 242 14.99 -11.56 -42.17
CA VAL A 242 13.74 -10.81 -42.01
C VAL A 242 12.80 -11.56 -41.06
N GLU A 243 12.85 -11.26 -39.77
CA GLU A 243 11.79 -11.66 -38.84
C GLU A 243 10.52 -10.85 -39.18
N THR A 244 9.48 -11.55 -39.62
CA THR A 244 8.15 -10.95 -39.81
C THR A 244 7.63 -10.34 -38.50
N PRO A 245 7.02 -9.14 -38.52
CA PRO A 245 6.62 -8.45 -37.30
C PRO A 245 5.62 -9.27 -36.49
N LYS A 246 5.96 -9.55 -35.23
CA LYS A 246 5.11 -10.30 -34.31
C LYS A 246 3.82 -9.50 -34.07
N LYS A 247 2.70 -10.02 -34.58
CA LYS A 247 1.36 -9.44 -34.40
C LYS A 247 1.08 -9.20 -32.91
N GLY A 248 0.73 -7.96 -32.57
CA GLY A 248 0.45 -7.53 -31.21
C GLY A 248 -0.78 -8.21 -30.59
N PHE A 249 -0.90 -8.12 -29.28
CA PHE A 249 -2.00 -8.68 -28.49
C PHE A 249 -3.39 -8.35 -29.08
N TRP A 250 -3.58 -7.11 -29.52
CA TRP A 250 -4.83 -6.63 -30.13
C TRP A 250 -5.13 -7.23 -31.51
N SER A 251 -4.09 -7.49 -32.31
CA SER A 251 -4.24 -8.12 -33.63
C SER A 251 -4.69 -9.58 -33.52
N ARG A 252 -4.42 -10.24 -32.40
CA ARG A 252 -4.88 -11.60 -32.11
C ARG A 252 -6.34 -11.64 -31.63
N LEU A 253 -6.79 -10.58 -30.96
CA LEU A 253 -8.13 -10.54 -30.36
C LEU A 253 -9.20 -10.10 -31.37
N PHE A 254 -8.87 -9.17 -32.26
CA PHE A 254 -9.84 -8.58 -33.19
C PHE A 254 -9.60 -8.93 -34.66
N GLY A 255 -8.52 -9.66 -34.96
CA GLY A 255 -8.16 -10.03 -36.32
C GLY A 255 -7.81 -8.81 -37.19
N SER A 256 -7.07 -9.09 -38.26
CA SER A 256 -6.97 -8.21 -39.44
C SER A 256 -7.57 -8.97 -40.60
#